data_AF-A0A0V0SFZ5-F1
#
_entry.id   AF-A0A0V0SFZ5-F1
#
_cell.length_a   1.000
_cell.length_b   1.000
_cell.length_c   1.000
_cell.angle_alpha   90.00
_cell.angle_beta   90.00
_cell.angle_gamma   90.00
#
_symmetry.space_group_name_H-M   'P 1'
#
loop_
_entity.id
_entity.type
_entity.pdbx_description
1 polymer ?
#
loop_
_entity_poly.entity_id
_entity_poly.type
_entity_poly.pdbx_seq_one_letter_code
_entity_poly.pdbx_strand_id
1 'polypeptide(L)'
;LNMHALLLQVTFLGLILSFVSTYNTCDNKFAGFFDCIKQKTNQQQTYSSLEREFDDDHQKLIDKCFASSSSEAQSKNMCVLDKSTLEVDVLGPNGPLRSCNFCQKIAKVVHDKYFKSTPAERQCLRRHMIDAAVAEIQPCMQSKLHDFSYKVPTIPDFDSAADNLMQLVEDSLRHRIWVQSRLDVCSQVNPGRATNTRSCLDRGFPGMYEQTCRMINECRQSTTQANCMSRFDELHRAACSCLKEKREELGNKVEKLKDALMSSTSSSDCTSKVEAAAGAWKTKLIQALKDCYSDGGSQGISQIPATKLVEIGCLRATQMNTNAKKEFAIGFRFLRTFLDVMQDRGTRFCSCQN
;
A
#
# COMPACT_ATOMS: atom_id res chain seq x y z
N LEU A 1 45.89 -23.75 -30.08
CA LEU A 1 44.78 -23.09 -29.36
C LEU A 1 44.22 -22.01 -30.27
N ASN A 2 42.93 -22.12 -30.60
CA ASN A 2 42.32 -21.44 -31.73
C ASN A 2 42.09 -19.95 -31.40
N MET A 3 42.91 -19.07 -31.97
CA MET A 3 42.93 -17.62 -31.66
C MET A 3 41.56 -16.94 -31.90
N HIS A 4 40.73 -17.50 -32.80
CA HIS A 4 39.36 -17.06 -33.04
C HIS A 4 38.38 -17.37 -31.90
N ALA A 5 38.56 -18.47 -31.17
CA ALA A 5 37.72 -18.81 -30.02
C ALA A 5 38.02 -17.90 -28.81
N LEU A 6 39.29 -17.54 -28.63
CA LEU A 6 39.71 -16.57 -27.62
C LEU A 6 39.19 -15.16 -27.93
N LEU A 7 39.24 -14.75 -29.20
CA LEU A 7 38.72 -13.44 -29.63
C LEU A 7 37.20 -13.33 -29.41
N LEU A 8 36.44 -14.38 -29.74
CA LEU A 8 34.99 -14.44 -29.53
C LEU A 8 34.61 -14.34 -28.05
N GLN A 9 35.32 -15.06 -27.17
CA GLN A 9 35.10 -15.00 -25.72
C GLN A 9 35.42 -13.62 -25.13
N VAL A 10 36.50 -12.97 -25.59
CA VAL A 10 36.88 -11.62 -25.15
C VAL A 10 35.90 -10.56 -25.65
N THR A 11 35.41 -10.66 -26.89
CA THR A 11 34.35 -9.76 -27.39
C THR A 11 33.03 -9.97 -26.69
N PHE A 12 32.68 -11.21 -26.33
CA PHE A 12 31.44 -11.51 -25.61
C PHE A 12 31.51 -11.02 -24.16
N LEU A 13 32.66 -11.18 -23.48
CA LEU A 13 32.89 -10.56 -22.17
C LEU A 13 32.88 -9.04 -22.24
N GLY A 14 33.49 -8.43 -23.27
CA GLY A 14 33.50 -6.98 -23.48
C GLY A 14 32.12 -6.39 -23.78
N LEU A 15 31.27 -7.14 -24.50
CA LEU A 15 29.86 -6.80 -24.68
C LEU A 15 29.11 -6.94 -23.36
N ILE A 16 29.22 -8.05 -22.64
CA ILE A 16 28.56 -8.22 -21.34
C ILE A 16 28.99 -7.12 -20.35
N LEU A 17 30.28 -6.78 -20.28
CA LEU A 17 30.80 -5.73 -19.41
C LEU A 17 30.33 -4.33 -19.82
N SER A 18 30.25 -4.04 -21.12
CA SER A 18 29.72 -2.75 -21.60
C SER A 18 28.20 -2.64 -21.41
N PHE A 19 27.45 -3.73 -21.58
CA PHE A 19 26.03 -3.82 -21.23
C PHE A 19 25.82 -3.63 -19.72
N VAL A 20 26.53 -4.37 -18.86
CA VAL A 20 26.44 -4.24 -17.39
C VAL A 20 26.86 -2.86 -16.91
N SER A 21 27.91 -2.26 -17.49
CA SER A 21 28.32 -0.88 -17.19
C SER A 21 27.27 0.15 -17.60
N THR A 22 26.60 -0.07 -18.73
CA THR A 22 25.53 0.82 -19.22
C THR A 22 24.28 0.71 -18.36
N TYR A 23 23.88 -0.50 -17.97
CA TYR A 23 22.79 -0.73 -17.02
C TYR A 23 23.08 -0.09 -15.66
N ASN A 24 24.27 -0.28 -15.08
CA ASN A 24 24.66 0.38 -13.83
C ASN A 24 24.61 1.92 -13.93
N THR A 25 24.99 2.48 -15.07
CA THR A 25 24.94 3.93 -15.30
C THR A 25 23.49 4.42 -15.39
N CYS A 26 22.61 3.69 -16.09
CA CYS A 26 21.19 4.02 -16.21
C CYS A 26 20.43 3.81 -14.89
N ASP A 27 20.74 2.76 -14.13
CA ASP A 27 20.13 2.47 -12.83
C ASP A 27 20.47 3.58 -11.81
N ASN A 28 21.69 4.13 -11.85
CA ASN A 28 22.04 5.31 -11.03
C ASN A 28 21.26 6.57 -11.43
N LYS A 29 20.85 6.72 -12.70
CA LYS A 29 19.98 7.83 -13.14
C LYS A 29 18.54 7.65 -12.66
N PHE A 30 18.11 6.41 -12.40
CA PHE A 30 16.80 6.11 -11.81
C PHE A 30 16.65 6.69 -10.39
N ALA A 31 17.75 6.82 -9.63
CA ALA A 31 17.72 7.54 -8.35
C ALA A 31 17.39 9.03 -8.53
N GLY A 32 17.93 9.68 -9.57
CA GLY A 32 17.63 11.07 -9.90
C GLY A 32 16.16 11.33 -10.23
N PHE A 33 15.47 10.34 -10.83
CA PHE A 33 14.02 10.40 -11.03
C PHE A 33 13.27 10.56 -9.69
N PHE A 34 13.60 9.75 -8.68
CA PHE A 34 12.96 9.85 -7.38
C PHE A 34 13.28 11.16 -6.66
N ASP A 35 14.50 11.70 -6.81
CA ASP A 35 14.84 13.02 -6.28
C ASP A 35 14.01 14.13 -6.94
N CYS A 36 13.78 14.06 -8.25
CA CYS A 36 12.89 14.99 -8.94
C CYS A 36 11.46 14.92 -8.41
N ILE A 37 10.91 13.71 -8.24
CA ILE A 37 9.56 13.52 -7.68
C ILE A 37 9.50 14.13 -6.28
N LYS A 38 10.47 13.82 -5.42
CA LYS A 38 10.56 14.40 -4.07
C LYS A 38 10.60 15.93 -4.08
N GLN A 39 11.40 16.55 -4.96
CA GLN A 39 11.48 18.00 -5.06
C GLN A 39 10.13 18.61 -5.45
N LYS A 40 9.40 18.01 -6.39
CA LYS A 40 8.07 18.47 -6.80
C LYS A 40 7.02 18.23 -5.72
N THR A 41 6.98 17.07 -5.09
CA THR A 41 5.99 16.75 -4.05
C THR A 41 6.26 17.46 -2.72
N ASN A 42 7.47 17.95 -2.48
CA ASN A 42 7.76 18.83 -1.35
C ASN A 42 7.12 20.22 -1.48
N GLN A 43 6.72 20.63 -2.67
CA GLN A 43 5.99 21.87 -2.87
C GLN A 43 4.53 21.66 -2.44
N GLN A 44 4.09 22.37 -1.41
CA GLN A 44 2.75 22.20 -0.82
C GLN A 44 1.61 22.36 -1.85
N GLN A 45 1.75 23.28 -2.80
CA GLN A 45 0.77 23.48 -3.87
C GLN A 45 0.67 22.25 -4.79
N THR A 46 1.82 21.74 -5.24
CA THR A 46 1.90 20.54 -6.08
C THR A 46 1.31 19.35 -5.34
N TYR A 47 1.73 19.12 -4.09
CA TYR A 47 1.20 18.04 -3.27
C TYR A 47 -0.33 18.14 -3.10
N SER A 48 -0.84 19.32 -2.76
CA SER A 48 -2.29 19.52 -2.59
C SER A 48 -3.05 19.25 -3.88
N SER A 49 -2.51 19.64 -5.03
CA SER A 49 -3.12 19.39 -6.34
C SER A 49 -3.20 17.89 -6.65
N LEU A 50 -2.11 17.15 -6.40
CA LEU A 50 -2.07 15.70 -6.59
C LEU A 50 -3.01 14.95 -5.64
N GLU A 51 -3.11 15.40 -4.39
CA GLU A 51 -4.00 14.77 -3.42
C GLU A 51 -5.48 15.06 -3.71
N ARG A 52 -5.82 16.25 -4.23
CA ARG A 52 -7.16 16.56 -4.74
C ARG A 52 -7.50 15.74 -5.98
N GLU A 53 -6.59 15.67 -6.96
CA GLU A 53 -6.76 14.79 -8.13
C GLU A 53 -7.02 13.35 -7.69
N PHE A 54 -6.27 12.86 -6.70
CA PHE A 54 -6.42 11.51 -6.18
C PHE A 54 -7.82 11.24 -5.60
N ASP A 55 -8.45 12.24 -4.99
CA ASP A 55 -9.82 12.13 -4.46
C ASP A 55 -10.88 12.37 -5.54
N ASP A 56 -10.76 13.45 -6.33
CA ASP A 56 -11.70 13.83 -7.38
C ASP A 56 -11.88 12.69 -8.41
N ASP A 57 -10.76 12.05 -8.81
CA ASP A 57 -10.81 10.93 -9.73
C ASP A 57 -11.43 9.69 -9.08
N HIS A 58 -11.30 9.51 -7.76
CA HIS A 58 -12.02 8.45 -7.07
C HIS A 58 -13.53 8.71 -7.03
N GLN A 59 -13.95 9.96 -6.82
CA GLN A 59 -15.36 10.32 -6.86
C GLN A 59 -15.96 10.06 -8.25
N LYS A 60 -15.22 10.38 -9.34
CA LYS A 60 -15.64 10.01 -10.71
C LYS A 60 -15.78 8.49 -10.89
N LEU A 61 -14.89 7.70 -10.29
CA LEU A 61 -15.02 6.25 -10.29
C LEU A 61 -16.24 5.77 -9.52
N ILE A 62 -16.56 6.38 -8.38
CA ILE A 62 -17.77 6.08 -7.62
C ILE A 62 -19.00 6.27 -8.50
N ASP A 63 -19.09 7.40 -9.19
CA ASP A 63 -20.20 7.75 -10.08
C ASP A 63 -20.38 6.76 -11.23
N LYS A 64 -19.26 6.27 -11.74
CA LYS A 64 -19.23 5.31 -12.85
C LYS A 64 -19.56 3.89 -12.40
N CYS A 65 -19.08 3.47 -11.24
CA CYS A 65 -19.00 2.07 -10.86
C CYS A 65 -19.97 1.63 -9.76
N PHE A 66 -20.60 2.58 -9.06
CA PHE A 66 -21.66 2.29 -8.10
C PHE A 66 -23.03 2.71 -8.64
N ALA A 67 -24.04 2.04 -8.13
CA ALA A 67 -25.42 2.47 -8.28
C ALA A 67 -25.79 3.40 -7.11
N SER A 68 -26.55 4.46 -7.39
CA SER A 68 -27.05 5.40 -6.39
C SER A 68 -28.22 4.84 -5.57
N SER A 69 -28.88 3.78 -6.07
CA SER A 69 -30.08 3.20 -5.47
C SER A 69 -30.20 1.71 -5.74
N SER A 70 -31.05 1.03 -4.97
CA SER A 70 -31.32 -0.41 -5.14
C SER A 70 -31.92 -0.76 -6.51
N SER A 71 -32.76 0.13 -7.07
CA SER A 71 -33.34 -0.07 -8.40
C SER A 71 -32.28 0.00 -9.50
N GLU A 72 -31.39 1.00 -9.42
CA GLU A 72 -30.25 1.14 -10.34
C GLU A 72 -29.24 0.00 -10.17
N ALA A 73 -29.04 -0.50 -8.95
CA ALA A 73 -28.18 -1.65 -8.70
C ALA A 73 -28.69 -2.92 -9.39
N GLN A 74 -30.02 -3.07 -9.52
CA GLN A 74 -30.62 -4.17 -10.24
C GLN A 74 -30.35 -4.08 -11.75
N SER A 75 -30.43 -2.89 -12.33
CA SER A 75 -30.22 -2.70 -13.78
C SER A 75 -28.75 -2.71 -14.18
N LYS A 76 -27.87 -2.04 -13.42
CA LYS A 76 -26.42 -1.96 -13.69
C LYS A 76 -25.64 -3.18 -13.18
N ASN A 77 -26.24 -4.00 -12.33
CA ASN A 77 -25.58 -5.11 -11.64
C ASN A 77 -24.33 -4.67 -10.86
N MET A 78 -24.45 -3.54 -10.15
CA MET A 78 -23.40 -2.90 -9.34
C MET A 78 -23.83 -2.78 -7.87
N CYS A 79 -22.87 -2.62 -6.97
CA CYS A 79 -23.14 -2.31 -5.57
C CYS A 79 -23.77 -0.92 -5.40
N VAL A 80 -24.58 -0.76 -4.34
CA VAL A 80 -25.17 0.53 -3.98
C VAL A 80 -24.20 1.34 -3.13
N LEU A 81 -24.02 2.62 -3.48
CA LEU A 81 -23.34 3.61 -2.65
C LEU A 81 -24.06 4.95 -2.77
N ASP A 82 -24.61 5.41 -1.65
CA ASP A 82 -25.14 6.76 -1.54
C ASP A 82 -24.00 7.74 -1.25
N LYS A 83 -23.84 8.74 -2.11
CA LYS A 83 -22.82 9.78 -1.99
C LYS A 83 -22.90 10.53 -0.67
N SER A 84 -24.10 10.70 -0.11
CA SER A 84 -24.26 11.39 1.18
C SER A 84 -23.48 10.70 2.31
N THR A 85 -23.20 9.40 2.17
CA THR A 85 -22.44 8.64 3.16
C THR A 85 -20.94 8.91 3.11
N LEU A 86 -20.42 9.46 2.02
CA LEU A 86 -18.99 9.77 1.86
C LEU A 86 -18.53 10.92 2.76
N GLU A 87 -19.44 11.84 3.07
CA GLU A 87 -19.19 12.99 3.97
C GLU A 87 -19.29 12.63 5.45
N VAL A 88 -19.74 11.42 5.77
CA VAL A 88 -19.89 10.97 7.15
C VAL A 88 -18.53 10.54 7.70
N ASP A 89 -18.20 11.00 8.91
CA ASP A 89 -17.01 10.55 9.63
C ASP A 89 -16.98 9.01 9.76
N VAL A 90 -15.92 8.41 9.24
CA VAL A 90 -15.67 6.96 9.26
C VAL A 90 -15.58 6.41 10.69
N LEU A 91 -15.07 7.21 11.62
CA LEU A 91 -14.94 6.83 13.04
C LEU A 91 -16.14 7.30 13.87
N GLY A 92 -17.01 8.11 13.27
CA GLY A 92 -18.17 8.69 13.91
C GLY A 92 -19.28 7.67 14.23
N PRO A 93 -20.32 8.11 14.94
CA PRO A 93 -21.45 7.25 15.35
C PRO A 93 -22.28 6.73 14.17
N ASN A 94 -22.15 7.35 12.99
CA ASN A 94 -22.83 6.92 11.76
C ASN A 94 -21.87 6.23 10.78
N GLY A 95 -20.61 6.03 11.15
CA GLY A 95 -19.58 5.41 10.33
C GLY A 95 -19.83 3.92 10.04
N PRO A 96 -18.97 3.29 9.21
CA PRO A 96 -19.03 1.86 8.90
C PRO A 96 -18.81 0.97 10.13
N LEU A 97 -18.18 1.49 11.18
CA LEU A 97 -17.86 0.76 12.41
C LEU A 97 -18.84 1.00 13.57
N ARG A 98 -19.93 1.74 13.36
CA ARG A 98 -20.86 2.19 14.42
C ARG A 98 -21.42 1.09 15.33
N SER A 99 -21.56 -0.13 14.81
CA SER A 99 -22.09 -1.27 15.57
C SER A 99 -21.01 -2.09 16.27
N CYS A 100 -19.77 -1.59 16.34
CA CYS A 100 -18.64 -2.29 16.94
C CYS A 100 -17.73 -1.32 17.71
N ASN A 101 -18.01 -1.14 18.99
CA ASN A 101 -17.23 -0.27 19.89
C ASN A 101 -15.74 -0.68 19.94
N PHE A 102 -15.45 -1.98 19.93
CA PHE A 102 -14.08 -2.47 19.88
C PHE A 102 -13.37 -2.10 18.57
N CYS A 103 -14.06 -2.20 17.43
CA CYS A 103 -13.52 -1.82 16.13
C CYS A 103 -13.23 -0.33 16.05
N GLN A 104 -14.13 0.51 16.57
CA GLN A 104 -13.90 1.95 16.67
C GLN A 104 -12.65 2.29 17.48
N LYS A 105 -12.35 1.55 18.56
CA LYS A 105 -11.10 1.73 19.31
C LYS A 105 -9.87 1.38 18.48
N ILE A 106 -9.88 0.25 17.76
CA ILE A 106 -8.76 -0.12 16.87
C ILE A 106 -8.57 0.93 15.79
N ALA A 107 -9.66 1.31 15.13
CA ALA A 107 -9.63 2.29 14.05
C ALA A 107 -9.15 3.66 14.53
N LYS A 108 -9.56 4.07 15.74
CA LYS A 108 -9.07 5.28 16.40
C LYS A 108 -7.56 5.21 16.71
N VAL A 109 -7.03 4.07 17.14
CA VAL A 109 -5.58 3.93 17.36
C VAL A 109 -4.81 4.09 16.06
N VAL A 110 -5.24 3.42 14.98
CA VAL A 110 -4.61 3.55 13.65
C VAL A 110 -4.68 4.99 13.17
N HIS A 111 -5.85 5.60 13.30
CA HIS A 111 -6.08 6.99 12.93
C HIS A 111 -5.18 7.93 13.72
N ASP A 112 -5.17 7.85 15.05
CA ASP A 112 -4.42 8.77 15.88
C ASP A 112 -2.90 8.60 15.66
N LYS A 113 -2.40 7.38 15.46
CA LYS A 113 -0.98 7.14 15.14
C LYS A 113 -0.58 7.63 13.73
N TYR A 114 -1.47 7.52 12.75
CA TYR A 114 -1.16 7.95 11.38
C TYR A 114 -1.38 9.46 11.18
N PHE A 115 -2.49 10.02 11.67
CA PHE A 115 -2.88 11.40 11.41
C PHE A 115 -2.50 12.37 12.53
N LYS A 116 -2.51 11.94 13.79
CA LYS A 116 -2.34 12.85 14.96
C LYS A 116 -0.98 12.78 15.65
N SER A 117 -0.15 11.81 15.31
CA SER A 117 1.25 11.78 15.74
C SER A 117 2.04 12.99 15.25
N THR A 118 3.19 13.29 15.86
CA THR A 118 4.02 14.43 15.44
C THR A 118 4.59 14.21 14.03
N PRO A 119 4.97 15.28 13.30
CA PRO A 119 5.59 15.15 11.98
C PRO A 119 6.81 14.21 11.97
N ALA A 120 7.66 14.27 13.00
CA ALA A 120 8.85 13.42 13.11
C ALA A 120 8.49 11.93 13.23
N GLU A 121 7.49 11.59 14.06
CA GLU A 121 7.02 10.21 14.21
C GLU A 121 6.40 9.68 12.90
N ARG A 122 5.61 10.52 12.21
CA ARG A 122 5.02 10.15 10.91
C ARG A 122 6.08 9.95 9.83
N GLN A 123 7.07 10.83 9.75
CA GLN A 123 8.22 10.69 8.84
C GLN A 123 9.01 9.41 9.12
N CYS A 124 9.25 9.11 10.39
CA CYS A 124 9.86 7.84 10.81
C CYS A 124 9.02 6.65 10.30
N LEU A 125 7.70 6.64 10.57
CA LEU A 125 6.84 5.52 10.16
C LEU A 125 6.86 5.35 8.63
N ARG A 126 6.73 6.45 7.87
CA ARG A 126 6.78 6.41 6.40
C ARG A 126 8.11 5.86 5.90
N ARG A 127 9.25 6.23 6.52
CA ARG A 127 10.56 5.67 6.19
C ARG A 127 10.60 4.15 6.37
N HIS A 128 10.16 3.64 7.52
CA HIS A 128 10.10 2.18 7.75
C HIS A 128 9.16 1.48 6.76
N MET A 129 8.04 2.08 6.40
CA MET A 129 7.10 1.54 5.40
C MET A 129 7.74 1.47 4.02
N ILE A 130 8.44 2.52 3.59
CA ILE A 130 9.14 2.59 2.31
C ILE A 130 10.26 1.54 2.26
N ASP A 131 11.11 1.48 3.28
CA ASP A 131 12.24 0.54 3.32
C ASP A 131 11.74 -0.92 3.35
N ALA A 132 10.64 -1.19 4.06
CA ALA A 132 9.99 -2.49 4.03
C ALA A 132 9.45 -2.82 2.63
N ALA A 133 8.76 -1.88 1.97
CA ALA A 133 8.25 -2.09 0.62
C ALA A 133 9.39 -2.39 -0.37
N VAL A 134 10.49 -1.64 -0.32
CA VAL A 134 11.70 -1.88 -1.12
C VAL A 134 12.25 -3.28 -0.89
N ALA A 135 12.40 -3.69 0.38
CA ALA A 135 12.90 -5.03 0.72
C ALA A 135 11.98 -6.15 0.23
N GLU A 136 10.65 -5.96 0.24
CA GLU A 136 9.68 -6.95 -0.23
C GLU A 136 9.64 -7.05 -1.76
N ILE A 137 9.79 -5.94 -2.50
CA ILE A 137 9.79 -5.98 -3.98
C ILE A 137 11.14 -6.36 -4.58
N GLN A 138 12.25 -6.21 -3.85
CA GLN A 138 13.60 -6.44 -4.35
C GLN A 138 13.80 -7.83 -4.99
N PRO A 139 13.37 -8.96 -4.40
CA PRO A 139 13.50 -10.28 -5.04
C PRO A 139 12.62 -10.40 -6.30
N CYS A 140 11.43 -9.80 -6.28
CA CYS A 140 10.53 -9.79 -7.43
C CYS A 140 11.15 -9.00 -8.61
N MET A 141 11.74 -7.84 -8.31
CA MET A 141 12.45 -7.01 -9.31
C MET A 141 13.60 -7.79 -9.95
N GLN A 142 14.46 -8.40 -9.15
CA GLN A 142 15.59 -9.19 -9.65
C GLN A 142 15.14 -10.35 -10.55
N SER A 143 14.04 -11.02 -10.17
CA SER A 143 13.45 -12.10 -10.96
C SER A 143 12.90 -11.60 -12.30
N LYS A 144 12.08 -10.54 -12.30
CA LYS A 144 11.45 -10.01 -13.53
C LYS A 144 12.44 -9.35 -14.49
N LEU A 145 13.51 -8.76 -13.97
CA LEU A 145 14.58 -8.17 -14.77
C LEU A 145 15.61 -9.20 -15.24
N HIS A 146 15.55 -10.44 -14.74
CA HIS A 146 16.61 -11.44 -14.90
C HIS A 146 18.01 -10.91 -14.50
N ASP A 147 18.05 -10.02 -13.51
CA ASP A 147 19.23 -9.31 -13.05
C ASP A 147 19.30 -9.35 -11.53
N PHE A 148 20.03 -10.34 -11.00
CA PHE A 148 20.23 -10.51 -9.56
C PHE A 148 21.21 -9.49 -8.95
N SER A 149 21.92 -8.72 -9.79
CA SER A 149 22.79 -7.64 -9.34
C SER A 149 22.01 -6.36 -9.07
N TYR A 150 20.87 -6.17 -9.75
CA TYR A 150 19.99 -5.01 -9.58
C TYR A 150 19.65 -4.77 -8.11
N LYS A 151 19.74 -3.51 -7.70
CA LYS A 151 19.30 -3.01 -6.40
C LYS A 151 18.28 -1.90 -6.63
N VAL A 152 17.12 -2.05 -6.00
CA VAL A 152 16.15 -0.96 -5.93
C VAL A 152 16.83 0.19 -5.20
N PRO A 153 16.90 1.40 -5.78
CA PRO A 153 17.55 2.53 -5.12
C PRO A 153 16.75 2.94 -3.88
N THR A 154 17.41 3.65 -2.97
CA THR A 154 16.72 4.25 -1.82
C THR A 154 15.62 5.19 -2.30
N ILE A 155 14.38 4.91 -1.87
CA ILE A 155 13.23 5.75 -2.19
C ILE A 155 13.11 6.84 -1.10
N PRO A 156 13.06 8.13 -1.45
CA PRO A 156 12.88 9.18 -0.47
C PRO A 156 11.42 9.24 0.02
N ASP A 157 11.19 9.92 1.15
CA ASP A 157 9.83 10.26 1.58
C ASP A 157 9.23 11.29 0.62
N PHE A 158 8.18 10.91 -0.11
CA PHE A 158 7.44 11.78 -1.02
C PHE A 158 6.32 12.56 -0.33
N ASP A 159 5.99 12.20 0.91
CA ASP A 159 4.83 12.69 1.65
C ASP A 159 5.22 13.66 2.78
N SER A 160 6.43 14.21 2.81
CA SER A 160 6.80 15.22 3.81
C SER A 160 5.90 16.45 3.78
N ALA A 161 5.40 16.86 2.60
CA ALA A 161 4.43 17.95 2.50
C ALA A 161 3.04 17.60 3.09
N ALA A 162 2.72 16.30 3.23
CA ALA A 162 1.50 15.84 3.89
C ALA A 162 1.38 16.36 5.31
N ASP A 163 2.50 16.55 6.00
CA ASP A 163 2.53 16.94 7.41
C ASP A 163 1.87 18.30 7.66
N ASN A 164 1.81 19.18 6.64
CA ASN A 164 1.12 20.47 6.66
C ASN A 164 -0.28 20.42 6.05
N LEU A 165 -0.69 19.28 5.50
CA LEU A 165 -1.91 19.06 4.73
C LEU A 165 -2.69 17.82 5.22
N MET A 166 -2.52 17.43 6.49
CA MET A 166 -3.06 16.18 7.01
C MET A 166 -4.59 16.08 6.88
N GLN A 167 -5.32 17.20 7.01
CA GLN A 167 -6.77 17.20 6.80
C GLN A 167 -7.14 16.80 5.37
N LEU A 168 -6.41 17.31 4.37
CA LEU A 168 -6.64 16.96 2.96
C LEU A 168 -6.39 15.47 2.71
N VAL A 169 -5.35 14.91 3.35
CA VAL A 169 -5.05 13.46 3.27
C VAL A 169 -6.11 12.64 4.01
N GLU A 170 -6.61 13.11 5.15
CA GLU A 170 -7.68 12.43 5.88
C GLU A 170 -8.98 12.40 5.06
N ASP A 171 -9.33 13.52 4.42
CA ASP A 171 -10.49 13.63 3.54
C ASP A 171 -10.38 12.70 2.33
N SER A 172 -9.22 12.64 1.65
CA SER A 172 -9.01 11.77 0.48
C SER A 172 -9.09 10.28 0.82
N LEU A 173 -8.63 9.90 2.01
CA LEU A 173 -8.68 8.51 2.48
C LEU A 173 -10.09 8.13 2.96
N ARG A 174 -10.89 9.09 3.48
CA ARG A 174 -12.25 8.86 3.97
C ARG A 174 -13.15 8.23 2.91
N HIS A 175 -13.22 8.82 1.71
CA HIS A 175 -14.08 8.33 0.63
C HIS A 175 -13.75 6.89 0.24
N ARG A 176 -12.46 6.58 0.19
CA ARG A 176 -11.95 5.25 -0.17
C ARG A 176 -12.24 4.20 0.89
N ILE A 177 -12.15 4.56 2.17
CA ILE A 177 -12.54 3.65 3.27
C ILE A 177 -14.04 3.34 3.19
N TRP A 178 -14.89 4.33 2.90
CA TRP A 178 -16.32 4.11 2.69
C TRP A 178 -16.60 3.18 1.51
N VAL A 179 -15.94 3.41 0.37
CA VAL A 179 -16.06 2.56 -0.84
C VAL A 179 -15.70 1.10 -0.53
N GLN A 180 -14.56 0.86 0.13
CA GLN A 180 -14.14 -0.50 0.49
C GLN A 180 -15.10 -1.14 1.49
N SER A 181 -15.52 -0.40 2.52
CA SER A 181 -16.52 -0.91 3.47
C SER A 181 -17.83 -1.31 2.78
N ARG A 182 -18.26 -0.55 1.78
CA ARG A 182 -19.49 -0.81 1.01
C ARG A 182 -19.34 -2.01 0.09
N LEU A 183 -18.18 -2.17 -0.55
CA LEU A 183 -17.84 -3.37 -1.31
C LEU A 183 -17.84 -4.63 -0.43
N ASP A 184 -17.32 -4.53 0.79
CA ASP A 184 -17.29 -5.65 1.72
C ASP A 184 -18.68 -6.08 2.17
N VAL A 185 -19.55 -5.12 2.52
CA VAL A 185 -20.96 -5.40 2.82
C VAL A 185 -21.67 -5.97 1.59
N CYS A 186 -21.48 -5.36 0.43
CA CYS A 186 -22.05 -5.83 -0.82
C CYS A 186 -21.61 -7.26 -1.14
N SER A 187 -20.35 -7.61 -0.91
CA SER A 187 -19.82 -8.96 -1.20
C SER A 187 -20.43 -10.06 -0.32
N GLN A 188 -20.91 -9.71 0.88
CA GLN A 188 -21.62 -10.64 1.77
C GLN A 188 -23.06 -10.88 1.31
N VAL A 189 -23.70 -9.89 0.67
CA VAL A 189 -25.11 -9.95 0.28
C VAL A 189 -25.29 -10.37 -1.19
N ASN A 190 -24.44 -9.86 -2.08
CA ASN A 190 -24.42 -10.14 -3.50
C ASN A 190 -22.97 -10.14 -4.02
N PRO A 191 -22.28 -11.30 -3.98
CA PRO A 191 -20.90 -11.43 -4.43
C PRO A 191 -20.69 -11.02 -5.89
N GLY A 192 -21.68 -11.29 -6.77
CA GLY A 192 -21.60 -10.96 -8.19
C GLY A 192 -21.52 -9.44 -8.44
N ARG A 193 -22.37 -8.66 -7.77
CA ARG A 193 -22.32 -7.19 -7.82
C ARG A 193 -20.99 -6.66 -7.30
N ALA A 194 -20.50 -7.20 -6.19
CA ALA A 194 -19.21 -6.78 -5.63
C ALA A 194 -18.06 -7.03 -6.59
N THR A 195 -18.03 -8.19 -7.25
CA THR A 195 -17.04 -8.50 -8.29
C THR A 195 -17.15 -7.54 -9.48
N ASN A 196 -18.36 -7.25 -9.97
CA ASN A 196 -18.55 -6.31 -11.07
C ASN A 196 -18.12 -4.89 -10.73
N THR A 197 -18.49 -4.40 -9.55
CA THR A 197 -18.08 -3.06 -9.09
C THR A 197 -16.57 -2.98 -8.91
N ARG A 198 -15.92 -3.98 -8.30
CA ARG A 198 -14.44 -4.05 -8.20
C ARG A 198 -13.80 -4.01 -9.60
N SER A 199 -14.27 -4.86 -10.51
CA SER A 199 -13.79 -4.87 -11.90
C SER A 199 -13.99 -3.54 -12.64
N CYS A 200 -15.04 -2.78 -12.31
CA CYS A 200 -15.23 -1.44 -12.85
C CYS A 200 -14.23 -0.44 -12.27
N LEU A 201 -14.02 -0.45 -10.95
CA LEU A 201 -13.04 0.42 -10.28
C LEU A 201 -11.62 0.15 -10.79
N ASP A 202 -11.24 -1.13 -10.89
CA ASP A 202 -9.91 -1.57 -11.36
C ASP A 202 -9.63 -1.15 -12.81
N ARG A 203 -10.67 -0.95 -13.63
CA ARG A 203 -10.54 -0.51 -15.03
C ARG A 203 -10.22 0.97 -15.17
N GLY A 204 -10.47 1.80 -14.15
CA GLY A 204 -10.21 3.24 -14.24
C GLY A 204 -11.06 3.97 -15.29
N PHE A 205 -10.56 5.12 -15.74
CA PHE A 205 -11.05 5.86 -16.90
C PHE A 205 -9.89 6.59 -17.61
N PRO A 206 -10.03 6.94 -18.90
CA PRO A 206 -8.98 7.69 -19.62
C PRO A 206 -8.72 9.05 -18.96
N GLY A 207 -7.45 9.38 -18.73
CA GLY A 207 -7.05 10.63 -18.08
C GLY A 207 -7.12 10.60 -16.55
N MET A 208 -7.34 9.44 -15.93
CA MET A 208 -7.20 9.29 -14.48
C MET A 208 -5.75 9.58 -14.05
N TYR A 209 -5.60 10.38 -13.00
CA TYR A 209 -4.33 10.84 -12.45
C TYR A 209 -3.45 11.63 -13.44
N GLU A 210 -4.07 12.46 -14.29
CA GLU A 210 -3.39 13.20 -15.36
C GLU A 210 -2.19 14.05 -14.86
N GLN A 211 -2.38 14.82 -13.78
CA GLN A 211 -1.35 15.67 -13.18
C GLN A 211 -0.23 14.82 -12.57
N THR A 212 -0.58 13.73 -11.89
CA THR A 212 0.39 12.76 -11.38
C THR A 212 1.25 12.20 -12.52
N CYS A 213 0.62 11.78 -13.62
CA CYS A 213 1.33 11.25 -14.77
C CYS A 213 2.15 12.29 -15.51
N ARG A 214 1.68 13.54 -15.58
CA ARG A 214 2.44 14.67 -16.12
C ARG A 214 3.71 14.91 -15.30
N MET A 215 3.60 14.97 -13.96
CA MET A 215 4.74 15.12 -13.06
C MET A 215 5.76 13.99 -13.25
N ILE A 216 5.30 12.75 -13.32
CA ILE A 216 6.15 11.58 -13.56
C ILE A 216 6.88 11.69 -14.90
N ASN A 217 6.17 12.06 -15.96
CA ASN A 217 6.75 12.22 -17.28
C ASN A 217 7.78 13.36 -17.33
N GLU A 218 7.52 14.49 -16.68
CA GLU A 218 8.49 15.59 -16.55
C GLU A 218 9.76 15.15 -15.81
N CYS A 219 9.62 14.40 -14.71
CA CYS A 219 10.77 13.87 -13.98
C CYS A 219 11.53 12.81 -14.77
N ARG A 220 10.83 11.93 -15.50
CA ARG A 220 11.42 10.94 -16.40
C ARG A 220 12.26 11.63 -17.48
N GLN A 221 11.70 12.62 -18.17
CA GLN A 221 12.38 13.35 -19.26
C GLN A 221 13.57 14.19 -18.79
N SER A 222 13.48 14.81 -17.61
CA SER A 222 14.56 15.67 -17.08
C SER A 222 15.74 14.91 -16.50
N THR A 223 15.55 13.65 -16.09
CA THR A 223 16.58 12.87 -15.36
C THR A 223 17.13 11.71 -16.17
N THR A 224 16.38 11.21 -17.16
CA THR A 224 16.75 10.03 -17.94
C THR A 224 17.28 10.45 -19.31
N GLN A 225 18.56 10.15 -19.58
CA GLN A 225 19.15 10.32 -20.90
C GLN A 225 18.44 9.41 -21.92
N ALA A 226 18.42 9.81 -23.20
CA ALA A 226 17.69 9.09 -24.25
C ALA A 226 18.08 7.59 -24.36
N ASN A 227 19.35 7.26 -24.13
CA ASN A 227 19.87 5.88 -24.14
C ASN A 227 19.46 5.04 -22.91
N CYS A 228 18.95 5.65 -21.85
CA CYS A 228 18.47 4.96 -20.64
C CYS A 228 16.95 4.79 -20.58
N MET A 229 16.22 5.34 -21.56
CA MET A 229 14.75 5.37 -21.54
C MET A 229 14.13 3.97 -21.57
N SER A 230 14.70 3.06 -22.35
CA SER A 230 14.22 1.67 -22.43
C SER A 230 14.40 0.92 -21.10
N ARG A 231 15.55 1.10 -20.44
CA ARG A 231 15.81 0.55 -19.10
C ARG A 231 14.86 1.17 -18.07
N PHE A 232 14.61 2.48 -18.12
CA PHE A 232 13.63 3.12 -17.24
C PHE A 232 12.24 2.47 -17.39
N ASP A 233 11.77 2.26 -18.61
CA ASP A 233 10.45 1.67 -18.87
C ASP A 233 10.36 0.20 -18.43
N GLU A 234 11.47 -0.53 -18.54
CA GLU A 234 11.60 -1.88 -17.99
C GLU A 234 11.51 -1.86 -16.46
N LEU A 235 12.31 -1.02 -15.79
CA LEU A 235 12.30 -0.86 -14.33
C LEU A 235 10.94 -0.43 -13.80
N HIS A 236 10.30 0.55 -14.43
CA HIS A 236 8.99 1.06 -14.03
C HIS A 236 7.92 -0.04 -14.14
N ARG A 237 7.87 -0.78 -15.25
CA ARG A 237 6.93 -1.90 -15.42
C ARG A 237 7.18 -3.02 -14.42
N ALA A 238 8.44 -3.39 -14.19
CA ALA A 238 8.81 -4.40 -13.20
C ALA A 238 8.39 -3.96 -11.79
N ALA A 239 8.66 -2.71 -11.40
CA ALA A 239 8.32 -2.17 -10.09
C ALA A 239 6.81 -2.17 -9.86
N CYS A 240 6.03 -1.71 -10.84
CA CYS A 240 4.57 -1.68 -10.73
C CYS A 240 3.95 -3.08 -10.70
N SER A 241 4.46 -4.03 -11.48
CA SER A 241 4.05 -5.42 -11.39
C SER A 241 4.37 -6.02 -10.03
N CYS A 242 5.57 -5.78 -9.49
CA CYS A 242 5.99 -6.29 -8.19
C CYS A 242 5.20 -5.67 -7.03
N LEU A 243 4.92 -4.37 -7.07
CA LEU A 243 4.09 -3.69 -6.08
C LEU A 243 2.67 -4.26 -6.07
N LYS A 244 2.10 -4.54 -7.24
CA LYS A 244 0.79 -5.19 -7.36
C LYS A 244 0.78 -6.59 -6.73
N GLU A 245 1.76 -7.43 -7.07
CA GLU A 245 1.89 -8.77 -6.49
C GLU A 245 2.07 -8.71 -4.96
N LYS A 246 2.92 -7.81 -4.45
CA LYS A 246 3.15 -7.67 -3.01
C LYS A 246 1.96 -7.06 -2.26
N ARG A 247 1.14 -6.25 -2.92
CA ARG A 247 -0.15 -5.79 -2.38
C ARG A 247 -1.09 -6.97 -2.16
N GLU A 248 -1.27 -7.82 -3.17
CA GLU A 248 -2.12 -9.01 -3.08
C GLU A 248 -1.62 -9.99 -2.01
N GLU A 249 -0.29 -10.21 -1.93
CA GLU A 249 0.33 -11.02 -0.87
C GLU A 249 0.07 -10.44 0.53
N LEU A 250 0.18 -9.12 0.72
CA LEU A 250 -0.10 -8.48 2.00
C LEU A 250 -1.56 -8.65 2.42
N GLY A 251 -2.51 -8.43 1.50
CA GLY A 251 -3.93 -8.68 1.76
C GLY A 251 -4.19 -10.12 2.20
N ASN A 252 -3.57 -11.09 1.51
CA ASN A 252 -3.64 -12.51 1.87
C ASN A 252 -3.02 -12.81 3.26
N LYS A 253 -1.91 -12.15 3.62
CA LYS A 253 -1.31 -12.28 4.96
C LYS A 253 -2.24 -11.77 6.06
N VAL A 254 -2.91 -10.64 5.85
CA VAL A 254 -3.88 -10.09 6.81
C VAL A 254 -5.08 -11.03 7.01
N GLU A 255 -5.59 -11.62 5.92
CA GLU A 255 -6.66 -12.61 6.01
C GLU A 255 -6.21 -13.88 6.75
N LYS A 256 -5.03 -14.41 6.44
CA LYS A 256 -4.46 -15.56 7.17
C LYS A 256 -4.25 -15.27 8.66
N LEU A 257 -3.87 -14.04 9.02
CA LEU A 257 -3.74 -13.63 10.42
C LEU A 257 -5.10 -13.58 11.11
N LYS A 258 -6.12 -13.03 10.46
CA LYS A 258 -7.51 -13.08 10.96
C LYS A 258 -7.91 -14.54 11.20
N ASP A 259 -7.72 -15.40 10.21
CA ASP A 259 -8.13 -16.81 10.31
C ASP A 259 -7.36 -17.56 11.38
N ALA A 260 -6.05 -17.29 11.53
CA ALA A 260 -5.24 -17.82 12.62
C ALA A 260 -5.85 -17.47 13.99
N LEU A 261 -6.21 -16.21 14.22
CA LEU A 261 -6.76 -15.76 15.50
C LEU A 261 -8.18 -16.29 15.74
N MET A 262 -8.97 -16.49 14.69
CA MET A 262 -10.38 -16.85 14.79
C MET A 262 -10.63 -18.36 14.92
N SER A 263 -9.83 -19.16 14.20
CA SER A 263 -10.01 -20.61 14.06
C SER A 263 -9.19 -21.45 15.03
N SER A 264 -8.25 -20.85 15.77
CA SER A 264 -7.38 -21.60 16.66
C SER A 264 -8.10 -22.10 17.89
N THR A 265 -7.78 -23.33 18.28
CA THR A 265 -8.37 -24.02 19.44
C THR A 265 -7.52 -23.90 20.70
N SER A 266 -6.24 -23.50 20.55
CA SER A 266 -5.30 -23.28 21.65
C SER A 266 -4.34 -22.13 21.34
N SER A 267 -3.71 -21.59 22.38
CA SER A 267 -2.75 -20.48 22.24
C SER A 267 -1.51 -20.89 21.43
N SER A 268 -1.06 -22.14 21.57
CA SER A 268 0.07 -22.67 20.82
C SER A 268 -0.26 -22.83 19.32
N ASP A 269 -1.42 -23.40 18.99
CA ASP A 269 -1.91 -23.50 17.60
C ASP A 269 -2.01 -22.11 16.95
N CYS A 270 -2.58 -21.14 17.67
CA CYS A 270 -2.66 -19.76 17.22
C CYS A 270 -1.27 -19.17 16.94
N THR A 271 -0.32 -19.35 17.87
CA THR A 271 1.03 -18.80 17.73
C THR A 271 1.73 -19.38 16.50
N SER A 272 1.63 -20.69 16.27
CA SER A 272 2.17 -21.35 15.09
C SER A 272 1.54 -20.85 13.79
N LYS A 273 0.20 -20.67 13.75
CA LYS A 273 -0.48 -20.14 12.57
C LYS A 273 -0.14 -18.67 12.30
N VAL A 274 -0.01 -17.85 13.35
CA VAL A 274 0.43 -16.45 13.22
C VAL A 274 1.88 -16.38 12.73
N GLU A 275 2.77 -17.25 13.20
CA GLU A 275 4.14 -17.37 12.67
C GLU A 275 4.14 -17.72 11.18
N ALA A 276 3.35 -18.72 10.78
CA ALA A 276 3.25 -19.11 9.38
C ALA A 276 2.67 -17.99 8.48
N ALA A 277 1.76 -17.17 9.01
CA ALA A 277 1.13 -16.08 8.26
C ALA A 277 2.02 -14.83 8.16
N ALA A 278 2.51 -14.31 9.29
CA ALA A 278 3.28 -13.08 9.34
C ALA A 278 4.79 -13.30 9.14
N GLY A 279 5.35 -14.38 9.66
CA GLY A 279 6.80 -14.62 9.69
C GLY A 279 7.57 -13.39 10.20
N ALA A 280 8.64 -13.02 9.49
CA ALA A 280 9.47 -11.87 9.81
C ALA A 280 8.74 -10.51 9.76
N TRP A 281 7.58 -10.41 9.11
CA TRP A 281 6.84 -9.15 8.96
C TRP A 281 6.40 -8.57 10.32
N LYS A 282 6.02 -9.44 11.27
CA LYS A 282 5.62 -8.99 12.62
C LYS A 282 6.76 -8.27 13.34
N THR A 283 7.99 -8.76 13.18
CA THR A 283 9.16 -8.18 13.82
C THR A 283 9.48 -6.84 13.19
N LYS A 284 9.44 -6.74 11.85
CA LYS A 284 9.64 -5.46 11.14
C LYS A 284 8.59 -4.41 11.56
N LEU A 285 7.31 -4.79 11.62
CA LEU A 285 6.22 -3.91 12.03
C LEU A 285 6.39 -3.43 13.46
N ILE A 286 6.64 -4.35 14.40
CA ILE A 286 6.80 -4.02 15.81
C ILE A 286 8.04 -3.15 16.02
N GLN A 287 9.14 -3.42 15.31
CA GLN A 287 10.34 -2.59 15.35
C GLN A 287 10.06 -1.17 14.84
N ALA A 288 9.38 -1.01 13.70
CA ALA A 288 8.99 0.29 13.19
C ALA A 288 8.13 1.08 14.20
N LEU A 289 7.17 0.42 14.85
CA LEU A 289 6.36 1.07 15.88
C LEU A 289 7.21 1.49 17.10
N LYS A 290 8.24 0.72 17.46
CA LYS A 290 9.16 1.06 18.55
C LYS A 290 10.04 2.25 18.22
N ASP A 291 10.63 2.23 17.02
CA ASP A 291 11.56 3.27 16.57
C ASP A 291 10.84 4.61 16.40
N CYS A 292 9.57 4.59 15.96
CA CYS A 292 8.83 5.79 15.63
C CYS A 292 7.92 6.33 16.72
N TYR A 293 7.46 5.49 17.66
CA TYR A 293 6.48 5.88 18.68
C TYR A 293 6.97 5.57 20.09
N SER A 294 8.27 5.74 20.34
CA SER A 294 8.81 5.69 21.68
C SER A 294 8.22 6.83 22.50
N ASP A 295 7.08 6.57 23.15
CA ASP A 295 6.61 7.38 24.27
C ASP A 295 7.82 7.59 25.18
N GLY A 296 8.09 8.83 25.58
CA GLY A 296 9.14 9.20 26.54
C GLY A 296 8.86 8.63 27.94
N GLY A 297 8.73 7.33 28.07
CA GLY A 297 8.31 6.63 29.28
C GLY A 297 8.42 5.11 29.09
N SER A 298 9.17 4.50 29.97
CA SER A 298 9.48 3.07 30.11
C SER A 298 8.28 2.18 30.47
N GLN A 299 7.10 2.40 29.89
CA GLN A 299 5.91 1.56 30.07
C GLN A 299 5.10 1.46 28.77
N GLY A 300 5.34 0.42 27.94
CA GLY A 300 4.58 0.19 26.72
C GLY A 300 5.03 -1.02 25.91
N ILE A 301 4.30 -1.31 24.80
CA ILE A 301 4.56 -2.36 23.78
C ILE A 301 6.05 -2.38 23.35
N SER A 302 6.75 -1.26 23.49
CA SER A 302 8.16 -1.10 23.17
C SER A 302 9.10 -2.03 23.93
N GLN A 303 8.78 -2.42 25.16
CA GLN A 303 9.61 -3.34 25.95
C GLN A 303 9.24 -4.82 25.73
N ILE A 304 8.10 -5.10 25.09
CA ILE A 304 7.64 -6.47 24.91
C ILE A 304 8.23 -7.03 23.61
N PRO A 305 8.90 -8.20 23.63
CA PRO A 305 9.33 -8.88 22.42
C PRO A 305 8.15 -9.18 21.49
N ALA A 306 8.37 -9.12 20.17
CA ALA A 306 7.32 -9.39 19.19
C ALA A 306 6.64 -10.75 19.37
N THR A 307 7.42 -11.77 19.71
CA THR A 307 6.94 -13.12 20.02
C THR A 307 6.01 -13.14 21.23
N LYS A 308 6.34 -12.41 22.30
CA LYS A 308 5.50 -12.29 23.50
C LYS A 308 4.19 -11.56 23.24
N LEU A 309 4.20 -10.54 22.38
CA LEU A 309 2.97 -9.86 21.95
C LEU A 309 2.04 -10.81 21.20
N VAL A 310 2.59 -11.67 20.33
CA VAL A 310 1.82 -12.71 19.63
C VAL A 310 1.24 -13.72 20.64
N GLU A 311 2.04 -14.22 21.58
CA GLU A 311 1.57 -15.17 22.60
C GLU A 311 0.41 -14.59 23.43
N ILE A 312 0.53 -13.33 23.88
CA ILE A 312 -0.52 -12.63 24.62
C ILE A 312 -1.78 -12.45 23.76
N GLY A 313 -1.60 -12.04 22.49
CA GLY A 313 -2.70 -11.87 21.55
C GLY A 313 -3.44 -13.19 21.28
N CYS A 314 -2.70 -14.28 21.09
CA CYS A 314 -3.23 -15.62 20.86
C CYS A 314 -3.95 -16.20 22.09
N LEU A 315 -3.41 -15.99 23.29
CA LEU A 315 -4.08 -16.35 24.52
C LEU A 315 -5.43 -15.63 24.62
N ARG A 316 -5.47 -14.33 24.36
CA ARG A 316 -6.72 -13.56 24.38
C ARG A 316 -7.69 -14.00 23.30
N ALA A 317 -7.20 -14.25 22.07
CA ALA A 317 -8.03 -14.67 20.94
C ALA A 317 -8.75 -16.01 21.20
N THR A 318 -8.06 -16.97 21.83
CA THR A 318 -8.64 -18.28 22.16
C THR A 318 -9.68 -18.24 23.27
N GLN A 319 -9.66 -17.19 24.10
CA GLN A 319 -10.65 -16.94 25.15
C GLN A 319 -11.84 -16.09 24.68
N MET A 320 -11.85 -15.63 23.42
CA MET A 320 -12.93 -14.81 22.88
C MET A 320 -14.21 -15.64 22.67
N ASN A 321 -15.33 -15.10 23.16
CA ASN A 321 -16.65 -15.59 22.82
C ASN A 321 -17.01 -15.26 21.35
N THR A 322 -18.12 -15.82 20.85
CA THR A 322 -18.57 -15.66 19.46
C THR A 322 -18.78 -14.20 19.06
N ASN A 323 -19.29 -13.35 19.96
CA ASN A 323 -19.53 -11.93 19.65
C ASN A 323 -18.21 -11.16 19.55
N ALA A 324 -17.29 -11.37 20.48
CA ALA A 324 -15.94 -10.80 20.43
C ALA A 324 -15.20 -11.22 19.15
N LYS A 325 -15.33 -12.48 18.74
CA LYS A 325 -14.80 -12.98 17.45
C LYS A 325 -15.40 -12.23 16.25
N LYS A 326 -16.71 -11.98 16.22
CA LYS A 326 -17.36 -11.19 15.15
C LYS A 326 -16.83 -9.76 15.09
N GLU A 327 -16.72 -9.09 16.24
CA GLU A 327 -16.15 -7.75 16.34
C GLU A 327 -14.67 -7.72 15.88
N PHE A 328 -13.88 -8.71 16.29
CA PHE A 328 -12.49 -8.84 15.89
C PHE A 328 -12.34 -8.99 14.37
N ALA A 329 -13.21 -9.80 13.74
CA ALA A 329 -13.24 -9.94 12.28
C ALA A 329 -13.64 -8.65 11.55
N ILE A 330 -14.47 -7.80 12.15
CA ILE A 330 -14.77 -6.46 11.60
C ILE A 330 -13.55 -5.55 11.75
N GLY A 331 -12.85 -5.59 12.88
CA GLY A 331 -11.61 -4.84 13.10
C GLY A 331 -10.50 -5.18 12.08
N PHE A 332 -10.29 -6.47 11.79
CA PHE A 332 -9.34 -6.90 10.76
C PHE A 332 -9.71 -6.44 9.35
N ARG A 333 -11.01 -6.43 9.03
CA ARG A 333 -11.49 -5.87 7.75
C ARG A 333 -11.20 -4.38 7.63
N PHE A 334 -11.37 -3.62 8.70
CA PHE A 334 -10.99 -2.20 8.73
C PHE A 334 -9.48 -2.01 8.52
N LEU A 335 -8.65 -2.79 9.23
CA LEU A 335 -7.19 -2.72 9.07
C LEU A 335 -6.76 -3.03 7.64
N ARG A 336 -7.32 -4.09 7.05
CA ARG A 336 -7.11 -4.43 5.64
C ARG A 336 -7.52 -3.27 4.72
N THR A 337 -8.72 -2.74 4.91
CA THR A 337 -9.23 -1.59 4.14
C THR A 337 -8.27 -0.41 4.23
N PHE A 338 -7.82 -0.06 5.43
CA PHE A 338 -6.88 1.05 5.62
C PHE A 338 -5.57 0.80 4.87
N LEU A 339 -5.00 -0.40 4.98
CA LEU A 339 -3.78 -0.78 4.24
C LEU A 339 -3.99 -0.73 2.72
N ASP A 340 -5.11 -1.24 2.22
CA ASP A 340 -5.46 -1.23 0.79
C ASP A 340 -5.54 0.20 0.25
N VAL A 341 -6.15 1.12 1.01
CA VAL A 341 -6.25 2.53 0.63
C VAL A 341 -4.88 3.21 0.66
N MET A 342 -4.07 2.94 1.69
CA MET A 342 -2.70 3.46 1.78
C MET A 342 -1.83 2.96 0.62
N GLN A 343 -1.99 1.71 0.22
CA GLN A 343 -1.30 1.14 -0.93
C GLN A 343 -1.78 1.77 -2.24
N ASP A 344 -3.09 1.94 -2.43
CA ASP A 344 -3.65 2.59 -3.62
C ASP A 344 -3.07 4.00 -3.81
N ARG A 345 -3.02 4.77 -2.71
CA ARG A 345 -2.40 6.09 -2.66
C ARG A 345 -0.91 6.04 -3.03
N GLY A 346 -0.17 5.09 -2.46
CA GLY A 346 1.26 4.90 -2.73
C GLY A 346 1.56 4.43 -4.16
N THR A 347 0.68 3.65 -4.78
CA THR A 347 0.89 3.05 -6.11
C THR A 347 0.27 3.83 -7.26
N ARG A 348 -0.35 4.99 -7.02
CA ARG A 348 -1.04 5.77 -8.08
C ARG A 348 -0.15 6.08 -9.29
N PHE A 349 1.17 6.20 -9.10
CA PHE A 349 2.14 6.39 -10.19
C PHE A 349 2.17 5.23 -11.20
N CYS A 350 1.78 4.02 -10.79
CA CYS A 350 1.69 2.86 -11.67
C CYS A 350 0.51 2.90 -12.65
N SER A 351 -0.40 3.86 -12.46
CA SER A 351 -1.51 4.11 -13.39
C SER A 351 -1.06 4.85 -14.64
N CYS A 352 0.15 5.41 -14.62
CA CYS A 352 0.75 6.14 -15.72
C CYS A 352 1.34 5.17 -16.75
N GLN A 353 0.45 4.45 -17.43
CA GLN A 353 0.78 3.65 -18.60
C GLN A 353 0.61 4.53 -19.83
N ASN A 354 1.63 4.57 -20.69
CA ASN A 354 1.58 5.22 -22.00
C ASN A 354 0.65 4.46 -22.94
#